data_AF-A0A1Z9QPP6-F1
#
_entry.id   AF-A0A1Z9QPP6-F1
#
_cell.length_a   1.000
_cell.length_b   1.000
_cell.length_c   1.000
_cell.angle_alpha   90.00
_cell.angle_beta   90.00
_cell.angle_gamma   90.00
#
_symmetry.space_group_name_H-M   'P 1'
#
loop_
_entity.id
_entity.type
_entity.pdbx_description
1 polymer ?
#
loop_
_entity_poly.entity_id
_entity_poly.type
_entity_poly.pdbx_seq_one_letter_code
_entity_poly.pdbx_strand_id
1 'polypeptide(L)'
;MKKTLILLLLVSFCGGSEESLPSSVDEKTQTVQEEFAEEENQVLEESKLVKEDSVNSIFWGATDAKPEVYAASDVSQATIDITVEWVDKAIGYWGNYGPLEIWIVGAGRDEVISLDEKWCEVRSEKDPTWNKEWDCANGDPYGSGNGWSPFYRYIDDGGAAVSSYIRDYLGYYFNALVMSAKYPGPEEDDYKKVVLHEYFHVYQHANLSIPSTDTDGDWRTSNRNVYFNGDEVQVPFLMEGGAEYMAQYWYSREPGIDPGYLKQEMEYKAQTISTYLNDGRSLRELGYNESFQSYDVLTWFVAYLVHTTSEETFRVDFWTQIEDLGFEEAFKSNFGKSADEMIAEFDVWVSQPVEVLLEIIP
;
A
#
# COMPACT_ATOMS: atom_id res chain seq x y z
N MET A 1 3.70 -2.79 35.79
CA MET A 1 3.54 -2.24 34.44
C MET A 1 4.16 -3.20 33.45
N LYS A 2 3.36 -4.10 32.86
CA LYS A 2 3.76 -4.82 31.65
C LYS A 2 3.35 -3.91 30.49
N LYS A 3 4.31 -3.32 29.80
CA LYS A 3 4.04 -2.60 28.56
C LYS A 3 3.82 -3.66 27.49
N THR A 4 2.59 -3.81 27.02
CA THR A 4 2.29 -4.55 25.80
C THR A 4 2.76 -3.67 24.65
N LEU A 5 3.92 -3.99 24.08
CA LEU A 5 4.44 -3.35 22.89
C LEU A 5 3.83 -4.08 21.70
N ILE A 6 2.86 -3.46 21.04
CA ILE A 6 2.27 -3.98 19.81
C ILE A 6 3.15 -3.46 18.68
N LEU A 7 3.90 -4.35 18.06
CA LEU A 7 4.68 -4.11 16.85
C LEU A 7 3.72 -4.12 15.66
N LEU A 8 3.63 -3.02 14.92
CA LEU A 8 2.72 -2.90 13.77
C LEU A 8 3.54 -2.70 12.49
N LEU A 9 3.57 -3.73 11.65
CA LEU A 9 4.25 -3.76 10.37
C LEU A 9 3.18 -3.90 9.26
N LEU A 10 3.19 -2.99 8.28
CA LEU A 10 2.14 -2.89 7.26
C LEU A 10 2.64 -3.50 5.95
N VAL A 11 1.87 -4.42 5.36
CA VAL A 11 2.17 -5.07 4.08
C VAL A 11 0.87 -5.13 3.27
N SER A 12 0.82 -4.50 2.09
CA SER A 12 -0.20 -4.79 1.05
C SER A 12 0.41 -5.80 0.08
N PHE A 13 -0.25 -6.92 -0.15
CA PHE A 13 0.26 -7.99 -1.01
C PHE A 13 -0.52 -8.00 -2.32
N CYS A 14 0.19 -7.88 -3.44
CA CYS A 14 -0.37 -8.02 -4.77
C CYS A 14 0.16 -9.32 -5.40
N GLY A 15 -0.65 -10.39 -5.36
CA GLY A 15 -0.39 -11.65 -6.08
C GLY A 15 -0.59 -12.93 -5.23
N GLY A 16 -1.37 -13.89 -5.75
CA GLY A 16 -1.38 -15.29 -5.31
C GLY A 16 -2.59 -15.76 -4.50
N SER A 17 -3.08 -16.96 -4.82
CA SER A 17 -4.42 -17.54 -4.60
C SER A 17 -4.77 -18.06 -3.19
N GLU A 18 -6.08 -18.12 -2.93
CA GLU A 18 -6.79 -18.64 -1.73
C GLU A 18 -6.36 -20.02 -1.23
N GLU A 19 -6.29 -20.20 0.09
CA GLU A 19 -6.92 -21.36 0.74
C GLU A 19 -7.22 -21.14 2.24
N SER A 20 -8.30 -21.79 2.67
CA SER A 20 -9.04 -21.65 3.93
C SER A 20 -8.33 -22.12 5.21
N LEU A 21 -8.69 -21.53 6.36
CA LEU A 21 -8.39 -22.09 7.69
C LEU A 21 -9.66 -22.36 8.54
N PRO A 22 -9.64 -23.41 9.38
CA PRO A 22 -10.78 -23.90 10.14
C PRO A 22 -10.94 -23.24 11.52
N SER A 23 -12.07 -23.56 12.14
CA SER A 23 -12.74 -22.89 13.24
C SER A 23 -12.24 -23.20 14.67
N SER A 24 -12.72 -22.34 15.59
CA SER A 24 -12.93 -22.51 17.05
C SER A 24 -11.67 -22.37 17.94
N VAL A 25 -11.69 -21.75 19.14
CA VAL A 25 -12.58 -21.97 20.30
C VAL A 25 -12.48 -20.79 21.32
N ASP A 26 -13.65 -20.45 21.89
CA ASP A 26 -14.01 -19.90 23.21
C ASP A 26 -13.17 -18.83 23.95
N GLU A 27 -13.78 -17.66 24.10
CA GLU A 27 -13.45 -16.60 25.04
C GLU A 27 -14.10 -16.83 26.41
N LYS A 28 -13.32 -16.68 27.51
CA LYS A 28 -13.85 -16.53 28.87
C LYS A 28 -13.48 -15.17 29.41
N THR A 29 -14.50 -14.34 29.55
CA THR A 29 -14.52 -13.03 30.20
C THR A 29 -14.16 -13.13 31.70
N GLN A 30 -13.29 -12.25 32.18
CA GLN A 30 -13.27 -11.84 33.59
C GLN A 30 -13.08 -10.33 33.70
N THR A 31 -14.12 -9.70 34.22
CA THR A 31 -14.24 -8.31 34.65
C THR A 31 -13.36 -8.03 35.88
N VAL A 32 -12.68 -6.89 35.89
CA VAL A 32 -12.12 -6.28 37.11
C VAL A 32 -12.59 -4.83 37.18
N GLN A 33 -13.15 -4.48 38.34
CA GLN A 33 -13.67 -3.16 38.69
C GLN A 33 -12.52 -2.16 38.90
N GLU A 34 -12.73 -0.93 38.41
CA GLU A 34 -11.93 0.25 38.71
C GLU A 34 -12.21 0.78 40.12
N GLU A 35 -11.18 1.32 40.75
CA GLU A 35 -11.30 2.24 41.88
C GLU A 35 -10.37 3.43 41.63
N PHE A 36 -10.98 4.62 41.50
CA PHE A 36 -10.33 5.91 41.30
C PHE A 36 -9.78 6.46 42.63
N ALA A 37 -8.65 7.16 42.56
CA ALA A 37 -8.29 8.20 43.53
C ALA A 37 -7.50 9.32 42.83
N GLU A 38 -8.11 10.51 42.80
CA GLU A 38 -7.51 11.80 42.45
C GLU A 38 -6.63 12.33 43.60
N GLU A 39 -5.58 13.09 43.29
CA GLU A 39 -5.18 14.25 44.10
C GLU A 39 -4.27 15.23 43.34
N GLU A 40 -4.26 16.47 43.84
CA GLU A 40 -4.17 17.75 43.12
C GLU A 40 -2.77 18.30 42.79
N ASN A 41 -2.69 18.93 41.61
CA ASN A 41 -2.26 20.31 41.31
C ASN A 41 -1.23 21.03 42.19
N GLN A 42 -0.08 21.41 41.61
CA GLN A 42 0.69 22.60 42.01
C GLN A 42 1.32 23.31 40.81
N VAL A 43 0.97 24.60 40.67
CA VAL A 43 1.50 25.57 39.71
C VAL A 43 2.75 26.22 40.29
N LEU A 44 3.82 26.35 39.50
CA LEU A 44 4.92 27.30 39.74
C LEU A 44 5.52 27.77 38.40
N GLU A 45 5.56 29.09 38.23
CA GLU A 45 5.94 29.85 37.04
C GLU A 45 7.45 29.80 36.69
N GLU A 46 7.67 29.93 35.38
CA GLU A 46 8.80 30.52 34.65
C GLU A 46 10.24 30.17 35.04
N SER A 47 10.86 29.35 34.18
CA SER A 47 12.17 29.74 33.63
C SER A 47 12.15 29.55 32.12
N LYS A 48 12.33 30.64 31.38
CA LYS A 48 12.64 30.66 29.95
C LYS A 48 13.98 29.97 29.74
N LEU A 49 13.93 28.67 29.48
CA LEU A 49 14.94 27.99 28.68
C LEU A 49 14.32 27.79 27.31
N VAL A 50 14.66 28.68 26.39
CA VAL A 50 14.53 28.41 24.97
C VAL A 50 15.44 27.22 24.71
N LYS A 51 14.87 26.01 24.79
CA LYS A 51 15.42 24.87 24.07
C LYS A 51 15.19 25.22 22.62
N GLU A 52 16.30 25.51 21.94
CA GLU A 52 16.39 25.42 20.51
C GLU A 52 16.07 23.95 20.18
N ASP A 53 14.78 23.62 20.03
CA ASP A 53 14.37 22.39 19.40
C ASP A 53 14.84 22.51 17.96
N SER A 54 16.06 22.02 17.71
CA SER A 54 16.45 21.61 16.37
C SER A 54 15.53 20.44 16.02
N VAL A 55 14.33 20.76 15.54
CA VAL A 55 13.49 19.79 14.84
C VAL A 55 14.35 19.41 13.63
N ASN A 56 15.06 18.29 13.73
CA ASN A 56 15.58 17.61 12.56
C ASN A 56 14.34 17.27 11.73
N SER A 57 14.05 18.10 10.73
CA SER A 57 12.94 17.84 9.81
C SER A 57 13.26 16.54 9.09
N ILE A 58 12.54 15.48 9.43
CA ILE A 58 12.67 14.18 8.75
C ILE A 58 12.21 14.39 7.31
N PHE A 59 13.00 13.94 6.35
CA PHE A 59 12.73 14.11 4.92
C PHE A 59 11.65 13.13 4.45
N TRP A 60 10.64 13.61 3.73
CA TRP A 60 9.54 12.80 3.18
C TRP A 60 8.86 13.51 2.00
N GLY A 61 8.41 12.75 1.02
CA GLY A 61 7.62 13.24 -0.12
C GLY A 61 8.44 13.37 -1.40
N ALA A 62 8.12 14.38 -2.22
CA ALA A 62 8.80 14.62 -3.49
C ALA A 62 10.31 14.82 -3.28
N THR A 63 11.13 14.18 -4.12
CA THR A 63 12.59 14.12 -3.93
C THR A 63 13.37 14.09 -5.25
N ASP A 64 14.65 14.47 -5.20
CA ASP A 64 15.64 14.23 -6.25
C ASP A 64 16.60 13.08 -5.90
N ALA A 65 16.45 12.48 -4.71
CA ALA A 65 17.22 11.33 -4.29
C ALA A 65 16.92 10.12 -5.17
N LYS A 66 17.97 9.36 -5.50
CA LYS A 66 17.81 8.10 -6.21
C LYS A 66 17.30 7.00 -5.26
N PRO A 67 16.48 6.05 -5.74
CA PRO A 67 16.15 4.87 -4.97
C PRO A 67 17.43 4.10 -4.57
N GLU A 68 17.47 3.62 -3.34
CA GLU A 68 18.51 2.69 -2.88
C GLU A 68 18.07 1.26 -3.18
N VAL A 69 18.99 0.40 -3.64
CA VAL A 69 18.66 -0.96 -4.08
C VAL A 69 19.43 -1.98 -3.25
N TYR A 70 18.70 -2.94 -2.70
CA TYR A 70 19.20 -4.05 -1.91
C TYR A 70 18.63 -5.35 -2.49
N ALA A 71 19.48 -6.31 -2.83
CA ALA A 71 19.05 -7.57 -3.45
C ALA A 71 19.74 -8.76 -2.78
N ALA A 72 19.04 -9.88 -2.68
CA ALA A 72 19.63 -11.15 -2.26
C ALA A 72 20.73 -11.59 -3.25
N SER A 73 21.74 -12.34 -2.79
CA SER A 73 22.93 -12.65 -3.60
C SER A 73 22.69 -13.61 -4.76
N ASP A 74 21.57 -14.32 -4.77
CA ASP A 74 21.09 -15.18 -5.85
C ASP A 74 20.23 -14.45 -6.88
N VAL A 75 19.89 -13.17 -6.66
CA VAL A 75 19.18 -12.34 -7.65
C VAL A 75 20.15 -11.96 -8.77
N SER A 76 19.74 -12.22 -10.01
CA SER A 76 20.56 -11.89 -11.17
C SER A 76 20.66 -10.37 -11.40
N GLN A 77 21.78 -9.90 -11.96
CA GLN A 77 21.90 -8.49 -12.33
C GLN A 77 20.82 -8.05 -13.32
N ALA A 78 20.39 -8.94 -14.24
CA ALA A 78 19.31 -8.64 -15.18
C ALA A 78 17.98 -8.37 -14.45
N THR A 79 17.70 -9.10 -13.37
CA THR A 79 16.53 -8.87 -12.51
C THR A 79 16.62 -7.52 -11.81
N ILE A 80 17.79 -7.18 -11.26
CA ILE A 80 18.01 -5.87 -10.62
C ILE A 80 17.81 -4.75 -11.65
N ASP A 81 18.41 -4.88 -12.83
CA ASP A 81 18.36 -3.88 -13.89
C ASP A 81 16.93 -3.65 -14.38
N ILE A 82 16.13 -4.71 -14.60
CA ILE A 82 14.74 -4.56 -15.03
C ILE A 82 13.86 -3.95 -13.93
N THR A 83 14.04 -4.32 -12.66
CA THR A 83 13.30 -3.68 -11.56
C THR A 83 13.59 -2.18 -11.49
N VAL A 84 14.88 -1.80 -11.55
CA VAL A 84 15.30 -0.38 -11.52
C VAL A 84 14.81 0.37 -12.75
N GLU A 85 14.89 -0.23 -13.95
CA GLU A 85 14.38 0.38 -15.18
C GLU A 85 12.89 0.75 -15.05
N TRP A 86 12.08 -0.17 -14.52
CA TRP A 86 10.63 0.05 -14.41
C TRP A 86 10.26 1.00 -13.26
N VAL A 87 11.05 1.04 -12.18
CA VAL A 87 10.93 2.12 -11.18
C VAL A 87 11.30 3.47 -11.79
N ASP A 88 12.37 3.57 -12.58
CA ASP A 88 12.76 4.82 -13.24
C ASP A 88 11.70 5.29 -14.25
N LYS A 89 11.02 4.35 -14.93
CA LYS A 89 9.85 4.65 -15.76
C LYS A 89 8.69 5.20 -14.92
N ALA A 90 8.36 4.56 -13.80
CA ALA A 90 7.32 5.03 -12.88
C ALA A 90 7.61 6.43 -12.33
N ILE A 91 8.86 6.69 -11.94
CA ILE A 91 9.36 8.03 -11.59
C ILE A 91 9.12 9.02 -12.73
N GLY A 92 9.39 8.62 -13.97
CA GLY A 92 9.16 9.44 -15.16
C GLY A 92 7.68 9.75 -15.41
N TYR A 93 6.77 8.84 -15.06
CA TYR A 93 5.32 9.03 -15.26
C TYR A 93 4.69 9.87 -14.16
N TRP A 94 5.05 9.61 -12.91
CA TRP A 94 4.29 10.10 -11.75
C TRP A 94 5.08 11.03 -10.84
N GLY A 95 6.38 11.23 -11.10
CA GLY A 95 7.28 12.02 -10.28
C GLY A 95 8.08 11.16 -9.31
N ASN A 96 9.15 11.73 -8.74
CA ASN A 96 10.03 11.03 -7.82
C ASN A 96 9.65 11.32 -6.36
N TYR A 97 9.34 10.27 -5.60
CA TYR A 97 8.93 10.35 -4.20
C TYR A 97 9.74 9.40 -3.32
N GLY A 98 10.07 9.83 -2.11
CA GLY A 98 10.91 9.04 -1.23
C GLY A 98 11.15 9.66 0.15
N PRO A 99 12.16 9.15 0.88
CA PRO A 99 13.15 8.16 0.45
C PRO A 99 12.56 6.81 0.01
N LEU A 100 13.08 6.23 -1.08
CA LEU A 100 12.64 4.93 -1.59
C LEU A 100 13.78 3.92 -1.51
N GLU A 101 13.46 2.75 -0.97
CA GLU A 101 14.35 1.60 -0.90
C GLU A 101 13.70 0.41 -1.59
N ILE A 102 14.40 -0.16 -2.56
CA ILE A 102 13.97 -1.32 -3.34
C ILE A 102 14.66 -2.55 -2.76
N TRP A 103 13.87 -3.51 -2.29
CA TRP A 103 14.33 -4.76 -1.71
C TRP A 103 13.93 -5.92 -2.62
N ILE A 104 14.91 -6.54 -3.29
CA ILE A 104 14.67 -7.63 -4.24
C ILE A 104 14.98 -8.97 -3.57
N VAL A 105 13.94 -9.76 -3.34
CA VAL A 105 14.01 -11.05 -2.65
C VAL A 105 14.31 -12.16 -3.64
N GLY A 106 15.34 -12.96 -3.35
CA GLY A 106 15.73 -14.13 -4.14
C GLY A 106 14.89 -15.37 -3.83
N ALA A 107 15.31 -16.51 -4.36
CA ALA A 107 14.65 -17.80 -4.13
C ALA A 107 15.34 -18.64 -3.05
N GLY A 108 16.61 -18.37 -2.77
CA GLY A 108 17.42 -19.10 -1.80
C GLY A 108 17.19 -18.65 -0.36
N ARG A 109 16.90 -19.62 0.53
CA ARG A 109 16.65 -19.34 1.95
C ARG A 109 17.83 -18.66 2.65
N ASP A 110 19.05 -19.15 2.42
CA ASP A 110 20.24 -18.62 3.09
C ASP A 110 20.57 -17.20 2.57
N GLU A 111 20.32 -16.95 1.29
CA GLU A 111 20.51 -15.67 0.63
C GLU A 111 19.50 -14.63 1.14
N VAL A 112 18.26 -15.02 1.39
CA VAL A 112 17.24 -14.13 1.96
C VAL A 112 17.45 -13.91 3.46
N ILE A 113 17.95 -14.90 4.22
CA ILE A 113 18.41 -14.67 5.60
C ILE A 113 19.56 -13.65 5.63
N SER A 114 20.46 -13.70 4.65
CA SER A 114 21.52 -12.69 4.50
C SER A 114 20.94 -11.30 4.16
N LEU A 115 19.84 -11.24 3.40
CA LEU A 115 19.11 -10.01 3.12
C LEU A 115 18.42 -9.44 4.38
N ASP A 116 17.89 -10.29 5.27
CA ASP A 116 17.36 -9.89 6.58
C ASP A 116 18.43 -9.25 7.48
N GLU A 117 19.63 -9.82 7.50
CA GLU A 117 20.77 -9.23 8.21
C GLU A 117 21.09 -7.84 7.65
N LYS A 118 21.08 -7.71 6.31
CA LYS A 118 21.27 -6.42 5.64
C LYS A 118 20.18 -5.41 5.97
N TRP A 119 18.92 -5.83 6.02
CA TRP A 119 17.81 -4.99 6.46
C TRP A 119 18.10 -4.38 7.84
N CYS A 120 18.48 -5.22 8.80
CA CYS A 120 18.75 -4.76 10.16
C CYS A 120 19.97 -3.84 10.27
N GLU A 121 21.02 -4.09 9.47
CA GLU A 121 22.17 -3.19 9.34
C GLU A 121 21.73 -1.81 8.86
N VAL A 122 21.02 -1.73 7.72
CA VAL A 122 20.57 -0.45 7.14
C VAL A 122 19.64 0.29 8.12
N ARG A 123 18.70 -0.42 8.77
CA ARG A 123 17.84 0.20 9.78
C ARG A 123 18.65 0.81 10.93
N SER A 124 19.66 0.09 11.41
CA SER A 124 20.53 0.54 12.50
C SER A 124 21.41 1.74 12.12
N GLU A 125 21.82 1.83 10.87
CA GLU A 125 22.63 2.93 10.33
C GLU A 125 21.80 4.20 10.15
N LYS A 126 20.58 4.06 9.59
CA LYS A 126 19.71 5.20 9.28
C LYS A 126 18.94 5.72 10.48
N ASP A 127 18.61 4.84 11.42
CA ASP A 127 17.88 5.19 12.65
C ASP A 127 18.46 4.46 13.88
N PRO A 128 19.29 5.14 14.70
CA PRO A 128 19.83 4.58 15.93
C PRO A 128 18.77 4.18 16.97
N THR A 129 17.53 4.65 16.82
CA THR A 129 16.40 4.32 17.72
C THR A 129 15.59 3.12 17.25
N TRP A 130 15.95 2.52 16.09
CA TRP A 130 15.25 1.37 15.54
C TRP A 130 15.19 0.18 16.50
N ASN A 131 14.01 -0.43 16.62
CA ASN A 131 13.77 -1.53 17.53
C ASN A 131 14.22 -2.87 16.94
N LYS A 132 15.48 -3.23 17.18
CA LYS A 132 16.07 -4.46 16.62
C LYS A 132 15.50 -5.76 17.17
N GLU A 133 14.82 -5.74 18.33
CA GLU A 133 14.26 -6.96 18.91
C GLU A 133 13.09 -7.50 18.09
N TRP A 134 12.33 -6.58 17.47
CA TRP A 134 11.05 -6.90 16.86
C TRP A 134 10.98 -6.52 15.38
N ASP A 135 11.63 -5.42 14.98
CA ASP A 135 11.66 -4.91 13.59
C ASP A 135 12.89 -5.37 12.78
N CYS A 136 13.63 -6.34 13.33
CA CYS A 136 14.61 -7.14 12.60
C CYS A 136 14.23 -8.62 12.68
N ALA A 137 14.77 -9.43 11.77
CA ALA A 137 14.51 -10.86 11.75
C ALA A 137 14.83 -11.51 13.11
N ASN A 138 13.87 -12.27 13.64
CA ASN A 138 13.95 -12.92 14.94
C ASN A 138 13.23 -14.27 14.91
N GLY A 139 13.56 -15.16 15.86
CA GLY A 139 13.02 -16.53 15.88
C GLY A 139 13.54 -17.37 14.70
N ASP A 140 12.66 -18.17 14.11
CA ASP A 140 12.90 -19.01 12.93
C ASP A 140 11.69 -18.92 11.96
N PRO A 141 11.50 -17.76 11.30
CA PRO A 141 10.33 -17.50 10.46
C PRO A 141 10.30 -18.38 9.20
N TYR A 142 11.47 -18.86 8.76
CA TYR A 142 11.63 -19.68 7.56
C TYR A 142 11.51 -21.19 7.83
N GLY A 143 11.61 -21.64 9.08
CA GLY A 143 11.64 -23.07 9.44
C GLY A 143 10.39 -23.48 10.19
N SER A 144 10.36 -23.17 11.49
CA SER A 144 9.21 -23.44 12.35
C SER A 144 8.07 -22.44 12.20
N GLY A 145 8.29 -21.33 11.52
CA GLY A 145 7.31 -20.24 11.34
C GLY A 145 7.12 -19.40 12.61
N ASN A 146 7.95 -19.57 13.63
CA ASN A 146 7.96 -18.71 14.80
C ASN A 146 8.86 -17.49 14.58
N GLY A 147 8.52 -16.36 15.17
CA GLY A 147 9.27 -15.11 14.95
C GLY A 147 8.78 -14.34 13.73
N TRP A 148 9.64 -13.47 13.20
CA TRP A 148 9.26 -12.49 12.18
C TRP A 148 10.45 -12.17 11.27
N SER A 149 10.16 -11.85 10.02
CA SER A 149 11.10 -11.28 9.04
C SER A 149 10.30 -10.43 8.04
N PRO A 150 10.87 -9.35 7.48
CA PRO A 150 10.23 -8.59 6.41
C PRO A 150 10.10 -9.40 5.11
N PHE A 151 10.93 -10.44 4.90
CA PHE A 151 11.04 -11.12 3.61
C PHE A 151 10.49 -12.55 3.59
N TYR A 152 10.05 -13.11 4.73
CA TYR A 152 9.81 -14.55 4.83
C TYR A 152 8.79 -15.11 3.84
N ARG A 153 7.69 -14.40 3.59
CA ARG A 153 6.63 -14.84 2.69
C ARG A 153 7.07 -14.85 1.23
N TYR A 154 7.94 -13.94 0.83
CA TYR A 154 8.37 -13.78 -0.56
C TYR A 154 9.21 -14.95 -1.08
N ILE A 155 9.78 -15.77 -0.18
CA ILE A 155 10.48 -17.01 -0.55
C ILE A 155 9.52 -18.08 -1.04
N ASP A 156 8.32 -18.16 -0.47
CA ASP A 156 7.36 -19.24 -0.76
C ASP A 156 6.23 -18.73 -1.66
N ASP A 157 5.65 -17.58 -1.34
CA ASP A 157 4.49 -17.00 -2.01
C ASP A 157 4.89 -16.14 -3.22
N GLY A 158 6.09 -15.56 -3.20
CA GLY A 158 6.52 -14.59 -4.21
C GLY A 158 5.87 -13.21 -4.00
N GLY A 159 5.55 -12.53 -5.10
CA GLY A 159 4.78 -11.28 -5.10
C GLY A 159 5.58 -10.03 -4.79
N ALA A 160 4.84 -8.95 -4.51
CA ALA A 160 5.40 -7.63 -4.21
C ALA A 160 4.55 -6.87 -3.19
N ALA A 161 5.15 -5.84 -2.60
CA ALA A 161 4.48 -4.93 -1.69
C ALA A 161 5.22 -3.60 -1.54
N VAL A 162 4.49 -2.56 -1.11
CA VAL A 162 5.05 -1.35 -0.53
C VAL A 162 4.67 -1.18 0.93
N SER A 163 5.67 -0.90 1.75
CA SER A 163 5.52 -0.54 3.15
C SER A 163 6.07 0.87 3.40
N SER A 164 5.24 1.78 3.88
CA SER A 164 5.67 3.12 4.30
C SER A 164 5.94 3.19 5.80
N TYR A 165 7.19 3.48 6.15
CA TYR A 165 7.65 3.62 7.52
C TYR A 165 7.68 5.10 7.90
N ILE A 166 6.49 5.64 8.14
CA ILE A 166 6.28 7.02 8.56
C ILE A 166 5.65 6.99 9.96
N ARG A 167 6.46 7.22 10.99
CA ARG A 167 6.05 7.10 12.41
C ARG A 167 6.72 8.18 13.25
N ASP A 168 6.01 8.76 14.19
CA ASP A 168 6.53 9.84 15.05
C ASP A 168 7.76 9.47 15.89
N TYR A 169 7.92 8.17 16.21
CA TYR A 169 9.06 7.66 16.96
C TYR A 169 10.29 7.27 16.11
N LEU A 170 10.19 7.29 14.77
CA LEU A 170 11.32 6.97 13.89
C LEU A 170 12.13 8.23 13.59
N GLY A 171 13.45 8.08 13.56
CA GLY A 171 14.40 9.13 13.15
C GLY A 171 14.55 9.27 11.64
N TYR A 172 13.97 8.35 10.85
CA TYR A 172 14.09 8.30 9.40
C TYR A 172 12.83 7.71 8.77
N TYR A 173 12.26 8.41 7.77
CA TYR A 173 11.11 7.94 7.00
C TYR A 173 11.55 7.38 5.65
N PHE A 174 10.86 6.33 5.21
CA PHE A 174 11.14 5.68 3.93
C PHE A 174 9.96 4.83 3.46
N ASN A 175 9.92 4.60 2.16
CA ASN A 175 9.15 3.51 1.55
C ASN A 175 10.10 2.33 1.31
N ALA A 176 9.67 1.14 1.68
CA ALA A 176 10.27 -0.11 1.24
C ALA A 176 9.37 -0.72 0.15
N LEU A 177 9.86 -0.75 -1.08
CA LEU A 177 9.27 -1.48 -2.19
C LEU A 177 9.95 -2.84 -2.25
N VAL A 178 9.22 -3.88 -1.90
CA VAL A 178 9.70 -5.27 -1.90
C VAL A 178 9.21 -5.95 -3.17
N MET A 179 10.14 -6.51 -3.95
CA MET A 179 9.83 -7.34 -5.12
C MET A 179 10.44 -8.72 -4.91
N SER A 180 9.63 -9.77 -4.98
CA SER A 180 10.17 -11.12 -5.16
C SER A 180 10.68 -11.29 -6.59
N ALA A 181 11.71 -12.11 -6.79
CA ALA A 181 12.15 -12.54 -8.11
C ALA A 181 11.25 -13.66 -8.71
N LYS A 182 10.11 -13.95 -8.09
CA LYS A 182 9.14 -14.97 -8.52
C LYS A 182 7.69 -14.58 -8.22
N TYR A 183 6.77 -15.09 -9.05
CA TYR A 183 5.32 -14.93 -8.94
C TYR A 183 4.83 -13.47 -8.76
N PRO A 184 4.98 -12.60 -9.78
CA PRO A 184 5.62 -12.88 -11.07
C PRO A 184 7.15 -12.83 -10.95
N GLY A 185 7.84 -13.68 -11.72
CA GLY A 185 9.27 -13.57 -11.94
C GLY A 185 9.59 -12.58 -13.06
N PRO A 186 10.85 -12.12 -13.19
CA PRO A 186 11.25 -11.08 -14.15
C PRO A 186 11.06 -11.42 -15.62
N GLU A 187 10.90 -12.72 -15.94
CA GLU A 187 10.63 -13.21 -17.29
C GLU A 187 9.13 -13.21 -17.62
N GLU A 188 8.25 -12.99 -16.64
CA GLU A 188 6.80 -12.92 -16.81
C GLU A 188 6.39 -11.49 -17.19
N ASP A 189 5.44 -11.36 -18.12
CA ASP A 189 4.96 -10.05 -18.59
C ASP A 189 4.40 -9.19 -17.45
N ASP A 190 3.88 -9.85 -16.40
CA ASP A 190 3.30 -9.21 -15.22
C ASP A 190 4.32 -8.49 -14.35
N TYR A 191 5.60 -8.90 -14.36
CA TYR A 191 6.62 -8.35 -13.47
C TYR A 191 6.73 -6.83 -13.55
N LYS A 192 6.77 -6.33 -14.78
CA LYS A 192 6.92 -4.90 -15.09
C LYS A 192 5.73 -4.09 -14.59
N LYS A 193 4.53 -4.65 -14.74
CA LYS A 193 3.26 -4.05 -14.33
C LYS A 193 3.15 -4.02 -12.81
N VAL A 194 3.59 -5.07 -12.14
CA VAL A 194 3.68 -5.11 -10.67
C VAL A 194 4.67 -4.05 -10.15
N VAL A 195 5.84 -3.87 -10.79
CA VAL A 195 6.76 -2.78 -10.38
C VAL A 195 6.09 -1.40 -10.51
N LEU A 196 5.33 -1.17 -11.57
CA LEU A 196 4.55 0.07 -11.72
C LEU A 196 3.46 0.17 -10.64
N HIS A 197 2.71 -0.90 -10.39
CA HIS A 197 1.66 -0.95 -9.36
C HIS A 197 2.22 -0.55 -8.00
N GLU A 198 3.29 -1.20 -7.58
CA GLU A 198 3.95 -0.92 -6.30
C GLU A 198 4.50 0.51 -6.25
N TYR A 199 5.13 1.00 -7.31
CA TYR A 199 5.58 2.40 -7.30
C TYR A 199 4.40 3.39 -7.23
N PHE A 200 3.23 3.06 -7.79
CA PHE A 200 2.05 3.91 -7.63
C PHE A 200 1.61 4.02 -6.17
N HIS A 201 1.78 2.97 -5.37
CA HIS A 201 1.60 3.08 -3.92
C HIS A 201 2.62 4.01 -3.26
N VAL A 202 3.89 4.02 -3.70
CA VAL A 202 4.87 5.02 -3.24
C VAL A 202 4.37 6.44 -3.51
N TYR A 203 3.86 6.69 -4.71
CA TYR A 203 3.25 7.96 -5.10
C TYR A 203 2.05 8.32 -4.21
N GLN A 204 1.10 7.41 -4.04
CA GLN A 204 -0.09 7.62 -3.22
C GLN A 204 0.30 7.91 -1.76
N HIS A 205 1.13 7.06 -1.16
CA HIS A 205 1.55 7.20 0.24
C HIS A 205 2.34 8.48 0.50
N ALA A 206 3.07 8.99 -0.48
CA ALA A 206 3.83 10.23 -0.36
C ALA A 206 2.95 11.49 -0.47
N ASN A 207 1.80 11.41 -1.12
CA ASN A 207 0.81 12.50 -1.18
C ASN A 207 -0.15 12.50 0.02
N LEU A 208 -0.12 11.46 0.84
CA LEU A 208 -0.91 11.36 2.07
C LEU A 208 0.00 11.59 3.30
N SER A 209 -0.41 12.40 4.26
CA SER A 209 0.42 12.79 5.42
C SER A 209 0.25 11.85 6.62
N ILE A 210 1.26 11.77 7.49
CA ILE A 210 1.29 10.88 8.67
C ILE A 210 0.01 11.06 9.47
N PRO A 211 -0.65 9.99 9.94
CA PRO A 211 -1.95 10.12 10.60
C PRO A 211 -1.88 11.06 11.80
N SER A 212 -2.46 12.25 11.68
CA SER A 212 -3.37 12.68 12.72
C SER A 212 -4.58 11.77 12.59
N THR A 213 -4.89 11.03 13.64
CA THR A 213 -6.06 10.16 13.77
C THR A 213 -7.25 10.68 12.97
N ASP A 214 -7.83 9.80 12.16
CA ASP A 214 -9.14 10.01 11.55
C ASP A 214 -10.09 10.62 12.59
N THR A 215 -10.55 11.84 12.31
CA THR A 215 -11.28 12.65 13.30
C THR A 215 -12.78 12.40 13.28
N ASP A 216 -13.32 11.76 12.23
CA ASP A 216 -14.76 11.53 12.09
C ASP A 216 -15.21 10.14 12.54
N GLY A 217 -14.27 9.20 12.67
CA GLY A 217 -14.52 7.85 13.16
C GLY A 217 -15.19 6.92 12.14
N ASP A 218 -15.26 7.31 10.86
CA ASP A 218 -15.65 6.44 9.75
C ASP A 218 -14.45 6.16 8.84
N TRP A 219 -13.80 5.03 9.10
CA TRP A 219 -12.62 4.55 8.37
C TRP A 219 -12.82 4.48 6.85
N ARG A 220 -14.07 4.37 6.36
CA ARG A 220 -14.40 4.39 4.92
C ARG A 220 -14.15 5.73 4.25
N THR A 221 -14.11 6.79 5.03
CA THR A 221 -13.88 8.18 4.61
C THR A 221 -12.44 8.63 4.91
N SER A 222 -11.64 7.75 5.50
CA SER A 222 -10.26 8.05 5.83
C SER A 222 -9.45 8.40 4.58
N ASN A 223 -8.71 9.51 4.64
CA ASN A 223 -7.75 9.92 3.62
C ASN A 223 -6.75 8.82 3.23
N ARG A 224 -6.54 7.83 4.12
CA ARG A 224 -5.66 6.69 3.87
C ARG A 224 -6.41 5.37 3.65
N ASN A 225 -7.72 5.28 3.85
CA ASN A 225 -8.49 3.99 3.88
C ASN A 225 -7.84 2.90 4.76
N VAL A 226 -7.11 3.33 5.79
CA VAL A 226 -6.13 2.52 6.50
C VAL A 226 -6.31 2.79 7.99
N TYR A 227 -7.18 1.98 8.61
CA TYR A 227 -7.17 1.79 10.04
C TYR A 227 -6.92 0.31 10.32
N PHE A 228 -5.82 0.02 11.01
CA PHE A 228 -5.29 -1.35 11.21
C PHE A 228 -5.33 -1.78 12.68
N ASN A 229 -6.28 -1.28 13.46
CA ASN A 229 -6.38 -1.67 14.86
C ASN A 229 -7.77 -2.24 15.15
N GLY A 230 -7.85 -3.56 15.39
CA GLY A 230 -9.09 -4.27 15.74
C GLY A 230 -9.76 -4.98 14.56
N ASP A 231 -11.09 -5.12 14.66
CA ASP A 231 -11.96 -5.86 13.72
C ASP A 231 -12.36 -5.03 12.47
N GLU A 232 -11.64 -3.95 12.16
CA GLU A 232 -12.00 -3.05 11.06
C GLU A 232 -11.50 -3.59 9.71
N VAL A 233 -12.44 -3.70 8.76
CA VAL A 233 -12.19 -4.06 7.36
C VAL A 233 -11.45 -2.88 6.72
N GLN A 234 -10.41 -3.13 5.93
CA GLN A 234 -9.73 -2.08 5.16
C GLN A 234 -10.38 -1.99 3.79
N VAL A 235 -10.47 -0.81 3.18
CA VAL A 235 -11.12 -0.64 1.86
C VAL A 235 -10.10 -0.13 0.85
N PRO A 236 -9.51 -1.03 0.06
CA PRO A 236 -8.47 -0.65 -0.88
C PRO A 236 -8.97 0.10 -2.12
N PHE A 237 -10.27 0.38 -2.26
CA PHE A 237 -10.91 0.58 -3.58
C PHE A 237 -10.20 1.58 -4.52
N LEU A 238 -9.82 2.77 -4.03
CA LEU A 238 -9.06 3.76 -4.82
C LEU A 238 -7.54 3.57 -4.75
N MET A 239 -7.03 2.96 -3.67
CA MET A 239 -5.61 2.69 -3.51
C MET A 239 -5.17 1.62 -4.51
N GLU A 240 -5.76 0.43 -4.42
CA GLU A 240 -5.44 -0.72 -5.25
C GLU A 240 -6.05 -0.61 -6.65
N GLY A 241 -7.28 -0.11 -6.79
CA GLY A 241 -7.85 0.18 -8.11
C GLY A 241 -7.05 1.25 -8.85
N GLY A 242 -6.50 2.22 -8.11
CA GLY A 242 -5.65 3.28 -8.65
C GLY A 242 -4.31 2.75 -9.12
N ALA A 243 -3.64 1.97 -8.26
CA ALA A 243 -2.36 1.35 -8.59
C ALA A 243 -2.48 0.40 -9.79
N GLU A 244 -3.49 -0.46 -9.81
CA GLU A 244 -3.70 -1.42 -10.89
C GLU A 244 -4.03 -0.69 -12.20
N TYR A 245 -5.03 0.22 -12.20
CA TYR A 245 -5.39 0.92 -13.45
C TYR A 245 -4.24 1.79 -13.98
N MET A 246 -3.54 2.51 -13.12
CA MET A 246 -2.44 3.39 -13.55
C MET A 246 -1.24 2.60 -14.05
N ALA A 247 -0.91 1.47 -13.43
CA ALA A 247 0.11 0.56 -13.92
C ALA A 247 -0.23 0.04 -15.32
N GLN A 248 -1.44 -0.50 -15.50
CA GLN A 248 -1.92 -1.04 -16.78
C GLN A 248 -1.99 0.05 -17.87
N TYR A 249 -2.53 1.21 -17.53
CA TYR A 249 -2.65 2.36 -18.43
C TYR A 249 -1.28 2.82 -18.92
N TRP A 250 -0.33 3.09 -18.04
CA TRP A 250 0.99 3.59 -18.44
C TRP A 250 1.85 2.51 -19.10
N TYR A 251 1.75 1.25 -18.67
CA TYR A 251 2.35 0.13 -19.38
C TYR A 251 1.87 0.06 -20.84
N SER A 252 0.57 0.20 -21.08
CA SER A 252 -0.01 0.13 -22.43
C SER A 252 0.52 1.19 -23.41
N ARG A 253 1.11 2.28 -22.89
CA ARG A 253 1.65 3.39 -23.68
C ARG A 253 3.13 3.21 -24.02
N GLU A 254 3.75 2.16 -23.50
CA GLU A 254 5.16 1.92 -23.76
C GLU A 254 5.44 1.51 -25.20
N PRO A 255 6.59 1.94 -25.77
CA PRO A 255 6.95 1.57 -27.13
C PRO A 255 7.00 0.06 -27.33
N GLY A 256 6.25 -0.44 -28.31
CA GLY A 256 6.22 -1.86 -28.66
C GLY A 256 5.16 -2.69 -27.96
N ILE A 257 4.37 -2.10 -27.06
CA ILE A 257 3.17 -2.75 -26.51
C ILE A 257 2.03 -2.72 -27.55
N ASP A 258 1.25 -3.80 -27.60
CA ASP A 258 0.10 -3.91 -28.49
C ASP A 258 -0.90 -2.78 -28.19
N PRO A 259 -1.30 -1.96 -29.19
CA PRO A 259 -2.33 -0.94 -28.99
C PRO A 259 -3.67 -1.46 -28.43
N GLY A 260 -3.97 -2.75 -28.60
CA GLY A 260 -5.15 -3.41 -28.04
C GLY A 260 -4.95 -3.98 -26.64
N TYR A 261 -3.75 -3.90 -26.06
CA TYR A 261 -3.40 -4.50 -24.77
C TYR A 261 -4.35 -4.08 -23.65
N LEU A 262 -4.51 -2.77 -23.43
CA LEU A 262 -5.33 -2.29 -22.30
C LEU A 262 -6.79 -2.74 -22.42
N LYS A 263 -7.33 -2.83 -23.64
CA LYS A 263 -8.68 -3.35 -23.86
C LYS A 263 -8.78 -4.83 -23.52
N GLN A 264 -7.79 -5.63 -23.88
CA GLN A 264 -7.76 -7.06 -23.56
C GLN A 264 -7.67 -7.29 -22.04
N GLU A 265 -6.83 -6.53 -21.33
CA GLU A 265 -6.74 -6.61 -19.87
C GLU A 265 -8.05 -6.21 -19.20
N MET A 266 -8.65 -5.08 -19.61
CA MET A 266 -9.92 -4.64 -19.03
C MET A 266 -11.06 -5.62 -19.36
N GLU A 267 -11.08 -6.20 -20.57
CA GLU A 267 -12.02 -7.27 -20.95
C GLU A 267 -11.88 -8.51 -20.06
N TYR A 268 -10.63 -8.92 -19.75
CA TYR A 268 -10.38 -10.01 -18.81
C TYR A 268 -10.92 -9.68 -17.41
N LYS A 269 -10.59 -8.50 -16.88
CA LYS A 269 -11.06 -8.01 -15.57
C LYS A 269 -12.59 -7.89 -15.50
N ALA A 270 -13.25 -7.66 -16.64
CA ALA A 270 -14.71 -7.56 -16.69
C ALA A 270 -15.43 -8.86 -16.31
N GLN A 271 -14.74 -10.01 -16.35
CA GLN A 271 -15.32 -11.31 -15.96
C GLN A 271 -15.76 -11.33 -14.49
N THR A 272 -15.12 -10.53 -13.63
CA THR A 272 -15.40 -10.47 -12.19
C THR A 272 -16.60 -9.58 -11.83
N ILE A 273 -17.05 -8.70 -12.74
CA ILE A 273 -18.14 -7.74 -12.50
C ILE A 273 -19.43 -8.44 -12.06
N SER A 274 -19.80 -9.55 -12.70
CA SER A 274 -21.05 -10.24 -12.37
C SER A 274 -21.05 -10.80 -10.95
N THR A 275 -19.90 -11.26 -10.46
CA THR A 275 -19.73 -11.73 -9.07
C THR A 275 -19.87 -10.57 -8.09
N TYR A 276 -19.24 -9.44 -8.38
CA TYR A 276 -19.38 -8.22 -7.58
C TYR A 276 -20.83 -7.73 -7.48
N LEU A 277 -21.53 -7.61 -8.61
CA LEU A 277 -22.93 -7.15 -8.62
C LEU A 277 -23.87 -8.13 -7.89
N ASN A 278 -23.53 -9.42 -7.85
CA ASN A 278 -24.27 -10.43 -7.09
C ASN A 278 -23.96 -10.42 -5.58
N ASP A 279 -22.74 -10.03 -5.18
CA ASP A 279 -22.37 -9.80 -3.78
C ASP A 279 -23.17 -8.63 -3.20
N GLY A 280 -23.28 -7.54 -3.98
CA GLY A 280 -24.18 -6.42 -3.70
C GLY A 280 -23.70 -5.46 -2.60
N ARG A 281 -22.53 -5.71 -1.99
CA ARG A 281 -21.84 -4.73 -1.15
C ARG A 281 -21.27 -3.59 -1.99
N SER A 282 -21.12 -2.42 -1.38
CA SER A 282 -20.43 -1.29 -2.00
C SER A 282 -18.94 -1.59 -2.17
N LEU A 283 -18.29 -0.99 -3.18
CA LEU A 283 -16.82 -0.98 -3.28
C LEU A 283 -16.16 -0.48 -1.99
N ARG A 284 -16.87 0.35 -1.20
CA ARG A 284 -16.43 0.85 0.11
C ARG A 284 -16.60 -0.14 1.27
N GLU A 285 -16.90 -1.39 0.98
CA GLU A 285 -17.06 -2.47 1.95
C GLU A 285 -16.29 -3.74 1.55
N LEU A 286 -15.61 -3.70 0.40
CA LEU A 286 -14.75 -4.77 -0.06
C LEU A 286 -13.36 -4.61 0.55
N GLY A 287 -12.84 -5.69 1.13
CA GLY A 287 -11.51 -5.76 1.70
C GLY A 287 -10.42 -6.28 0.76
N TYR A 288 -9.24 -6.51 1.32
CA TYR A 288 -8.12 -7.18 0.63
C TYR A 288 -8.38 -8.67 0.41
N ASN A 289 -9.12 -9.31 1.32
CA ASN A 289 -9.39 -10.74 1.31
C ASN A 289 -10.83 -11.02 0.90
N GLU A 290 -11.14 -10.82 -0.38
CA GLU A 290 -12.44 -11.13 -0.95
C GLU A 290 -12.47 -12.51 -1.61
N SER A 291 -13.64 -13.15 -1.59
CA SER A 291 -13.86 -14.45 -2.27
C SER A 291 -13.81 -14.40 -3.81
N PHE A 292 -13.50 -13.24 -4.35
CA PHE A 292 -13.39 -12.95 -5.77
C PHE A 292 -12.31 -11.88 -6.00
N GLN A 293 -11.86 -11.73 -7.24
CA GLN A 293 -10.83 -10.75 -7.63
C GLN A 293 -11.37 -9.32 -7.60
N SER A 294 -11.62 -8.78 -6.39
CA SER A 294 -12.23 -7.47 -6.20
C SER A 294 -11.46 -6.36 -6.92
N TYR A 295 -10.14 -6.48 -6.99
CA TYR A 295 -9.23 -5.54 -7.66
C TYR A 295 -9.58 -5.33 -9.13
N ASP A 296 -10.10 -6.33 -9.82
CA ASP A 296 -10.56 -6.19 -11.20
C ASP A 296 -11.68 -5.16 -11.32
N VAL A 297 -12.61 -5.16 -10.37
CA VAL A 297 -13.72 -4.22 -10.32
C VAL A 297 -13.25 -2.85 -9.83
N LEU A 298 -12.31 -2.82 -8.87
CA LEU A 298 -11.66 -1.58 -8.44
C LEU A 298 -10.98 -0.86 -9.62
N THR A 299 -10.31 -1.64 -10.48
CA THR A 299 -9.66 -1.16 -11.71
C THR A 299 -10.68 -0.55 -12.67
N TRP A 300 -11.81 -1.22 -12.88
CA TRP A 300 -12.92 -0.69 -13.70
C TRP A 300 -13.50 0.60 -13.12
N PHE A 301 -13.61 0.71 -11.81
CA PHE A 301 -14.07 1.94 -11.16
C PHE A 301 -13.13 3.11 -11.45
N VAL A 302 -11.82 2.92 -11.32
CA VAL A 302 -10.85 3.97 -11.66
C VAL A 302 -10.86 4.31 -13.16
N ALA A 303 -10.98 3.32 -14.04
CA ALA A 303 -11.15 3.56 -15.47
C ALA A 303 -12.37 4.46 -15.76
N TYR A 304 -13.49 4.21 -15.07
CA TYR A 304 -14.71 5.00 -15.16
C TYR A 304 -14.53 6.45 -14.66
N LEU A 305 -13.83 6.64 -13.52
CA LEU A 305 -13.48 7.97 -13.03
C LEU A 305 -12.61 8.74 -14.04
N VAL A 306 -11.59 8.10 -14.59
CA VAL A 306 -10.69 8.69 -15.58
C VAL A 306 -11.43 9.06 -16.86
N HIS A 307 -12.35 8.20 -17.33
CA HIS A 307 -13.17 8.49 -18.52
C HIS A 307 -14.12 9.67 -18.32
N THR A 308 -14.78 9.74 -17.16
CA THR A 308 -15.76 10.81 -16.86
C THR A 308 -15.08 12.15 -16.56
N THR A 309 -13.80 12.13 -16.21
CA THR A 309 -12.98 13.32 -15.93
C THR A 309 -11.73 13.35 -16.81
N SER A 310 -10.57 13.00 -16.25
CA SER A 310 -9.32 12.79 -16.98
C SER A 310 -8.32 11.99 -16.14
N GLU A 311 -7.26 11.49 -16.79
CA GLU A 311 -6.15 10.82 -16.11
C GLU A 311 -5.45 11.77 -15.12
N GLU A 312 -5.27 13.03 -15.51
CA GLU A 312 -4.65 14.06 -14.67
C GLU A 312 -5.51 14.40 -13.44
N THR A 313 -6.82 14.45 -13.61
CA THR A 313 -7.76 14.68 -12.50
C THR A 313 -7.67 13.57 -11.45
N PHE A 314 -7.65 12.32 -11.88
CA PHE A 314 -7.48 11.21 -10.95
C PHE A 314 -6.08 11.19 -10.34
N ARG A 315 -5.03 11.24 -11.16
CA ARG A 315 -3.66 11.02 -10.72
C ARG A 315 -3.10 12.20 -9.94
N VAL A 316 -3.36 13.43 -10.36
CA VAL A 316 -2.73 14.63 -9.78
C VAL A 316 -3.71 15.38 -8.90
N ASP A 317 -4.83 15.85 -9.48
CA ASP A 317 -5.70 16.80 -8.80
C ASP A 317 -6.31 16.20 -7.53
N PHE A 318 -6.83 14.97 -7.62
CA PHE A 318 -7.41 14.27 -6.47
C PHE A 318 -6.38 14.04 -5.37
N TRP A 319 -5.29 13.31 -5.64
CA TRP A 319 -4.31 12.92 -4.62
C TRP A 319 -3.63 14.10 -3.92
N THR A 320 -3.36 15.19 -4.64
CA THR A 320 -2.73 16.40 -4.06
C THR A 320 -3.68 17.23 -3.21
N GLN A 321 -5.00 17.05 -3.35
CA GLN A 321 -6.02 17.78 -2.59
C GLN A 321 -6.52 17.05 -1.34
N ILE A 322 -6.27 15.74 -1.21
CA ILE A 322 -6.81 14.92 -0.11
C ILE A 322 -6.41 15.47 1.26
N GLU A 323 -5.17 15.93 1.43
CA GLU A 323 -4.70 16.45 2.71
C GLU A 323 -5.35 17.79 3.09
N ASP A 324 -5.61 18.64 2.09
CA ASP A 324 -6.18 19.97 2.33
C ASP A 324 -7.71 19.92 2.51
N LEU A 325 -8.40 19.02 1.80
CA LEU A 325 -9.87 18.97 1.74
C LEU A 325 -10.48 17.82 2.55
N GLY A 326 -9.71 16.78 2.84
CA GLY A 326 -10.25 15.48 3.23
C GLY A 326 -10.81 14.69 2.04
N PHE A 327 -10.97 13.38 2.22
CA PHE A 327 -11.34 12.45 1.17
C PHE A 327 -12.63 12.84 0.43
N GLU A 328 -13.72 13.05 1.16
CA GLU A 328 -15.04 13.26 0.55
C GLU A 328 -15.12 14.57 -0.24
N GLU A 329 -14.58 15.67 0.30
CA GLU A 329 -14.57 16.94 -0.41
C GLU A 329 -13.55 16.95 -1.56
N ALA A 330 -12.38 16.30 -1.41
CA ALA A 330 -11.45 16.09 -2.52
C ALA A 330 -12.09 15.25 -3.63
N PHE A 331 -12.74 14.14 -3.29
CA PHE A 331 -13.41 13.28 -4.25
C PHE A 331 -14.50 14.07 -4.99
N LYS A 332 -15.38 14.75 -4.26
CA LYS A 332 -16.46 15.53 -4.85
C LYS A 332 -15.98 16.72 -5.68
N SER A 333 -14.93 17.40 -5.26
CA SER A 333 -14.31 18.51 -6.00
C SER A 333 -13.82 18.06 -7.38
N ASN A 334 -13.23 16.86 -7.46
CA ASN A 334 -12.60 16.35 -8.66
C ASN A 334 -13.55 15.53 -9.55
N PHE A 335 -14.49 14.78 -8.96
CA PHE A 335 -15.40 13.87 -9.68
C PHE A 335 -16.87 14.35 -9.72
N GLY A 336 -17.17 15.48 -9.09
CA GLY A 336 -18.44 16.21 -9.21
C GLY A 336 -19.59 15.70 -8.32
N LYS A 337 -19.40 14.62 -7.56
CA LYS A 337 -20.41 14.01 -6.66
C LYS A 337 -19.73 13.25 -5.51
N SER A 338 -20.48 12.82 -4.50
CA SER A 338 -19.88 12.02 -3.42
C SER A 338 -19.38 10.66 -3.94
N ALA A 339 -18.48 10.02 -3.19
CA ALA A 339 -18.00 8.69 -3.55
C ALA A 339 -19.16 7.67 -3.65
N ASP A 340 -20.13 7.72 -2.73
CA ASP A 340 -21.29 6.83 -2.74
C ASP A 340 -22.19 7.05 -3.95
N GLU A 341 -22.46 8.32 -4.31
CA GLU A 341 -23.25 8.64 -5.51
C GLU A 341 -22.53 8.17 -6.78
N MET A 342 -21.20 8.27 -6.81
CA MET A 342 -20.38 7.80 -7.94
C MET A 342 -20.36 6.28 -8.05
N ILE A 343 -20.23 5.56 -6.93
CA ILE A 343 -20.28 4.09 -6.91
C ILE A 343 -21.66 3.61 -7.36
N ALA A 344 -22.75 4.23 -6.88
CA ALA A 344 -24.09 3.86 -7.30
C ALA A 344 -24.32 4.08 -8.81
N GLU A 345 -23.75 5.14 -9.39
CA GLU A 345 -23.80 5.34 -10.85
C GLU A 345 -22.93 4.33 -11.60
N PHE A 346 -21.73 4.04 -11.08
CA PHE A 346 -20.84 3.02 -11.62
C PHE A 346 -21.50 1.65 -11.63
N ASP A 347 -22.17 1.23 -10.55
CA ASP A 347 -22.85 -0.07 -10.47
C ASP A 347 -23.92 -0.24 -11.56
N VAL A 348 -24.63 0.85 -11.89
CA VAL A 348 -25.58 0.86 -13.00
C VAL A 348 -24.85 0.78 -14.33
N TRP A 349 -23.81 1.58 -14.53
CA TRP A 349 -23.05 1.62 -15.78
C TRP A 349 -22.30 0.31 -16.07
N VAL A 350 -21.65 -0.28 -15.06
CA VAL A 350 -20.82 -1.48 -15.15
C VAL A 350 -21.65 -2.75 -15.41
N SER A 351 -22.96 -2.69 -15.18
CA SER A 351 -23.91 -3.77 -15.51
C SER A 351 -24.20 -3.93 -17.02
N GLN A 352 -23.69 -3.02 -17.86
CA GLN A 352 -23.84 -3.07 -19.30
C GLN A 352 -22.98 -4.17 -19.95
N PRO A 353 -23.26 -4.56 -21.21
CA PRO A 353 -22.40 -5.49 -21.95
C PRO A 353 -20.94 -5.02 -21.99
N VAL A 354 -20.00 -5.96 -21.92
CA VAL A 354 -18.56 -5.67 -21.88
C VAL A 354 -18.11 -4.83 -23.08
N GLU A 355 -18.74 -5.02 -24.24
CA GLU A 355 -18.44 -4.24 -25.44
C GLU A 355 -18.71 -2.74 -25.24
N VAL A 356 -19.71 -2.38 -24.43
CA VAL A 356 -20.00 -0.97 -24.06
C VAL A 356 -18.98 -0.47 -23.06
N LEU A 357 -18.59 -1.29 -22.08
CA LEU A 357 -17.56 -0.92 -21.10
C LEU A 357 -16.22 -0.63 -21.78
N LEU A 358 -15.86 -1.42 -22.80
CA LEU A 358 -14.60 -1.25 -23.53
C LEU A 358 -14.55 0.03 -24.39
N GLU A 359 -15.67 0.73 -24.60
CA GLU A 359 -15.69 2.02 -25.32
C GLU A 359 -15.00 3.13 -24.53
N ILE A 360 -14.91 3.02 -23.20
CA ILE A 360 -14.24 4.03 -22.37
C ILE A 360 -12.73 3.88 -22.31
N ILE A 361 -12.20 2.73 -22.76
CA ILE A 361 -10.78 2.43 -22.76
C ILE A 361 -10.13 3.03 -24.02
N PRO A 362 -9.05 3.82 -23.88
CA PRO A 362 -8.44 4.58 -24.97
C PRO A 362 -7.85 3.74 -26.10
#